data_AF-A0A4U5W7X8-F1
#
_entry.id   AF-A0A4U5W7X8-F1
#
_cell.length_a   1.000
_cell.length_b   1.000
_cell.length_c   1.000
_cell.angle_alpha   90.00
_cell.angle_beta   90.00
_cell.angle_gamma   90.00
#
_symmetry.space_group_name_H-M   'P 1'
#
loop_
_entity.id
_entity.type
_entity.pdbx_description
1 polymer ?
#
loop_
_entity_poly.entity_id
_entity_poly.type
_entity_poly.pdbx_seq_one_letter_code
_entity_poly.pdbx_strand_id
1 'polypeptide(L)'
;MATTSFPDASPRKHHRKARPAPPALPAPLGNTPRPPSASRAVCTVRSFPDNLVITAAEPEFARPFGLSSGEICGYGLLDLLHSAVPDRLREQFVALASGRQPRFTERVTGKDSAGALFHADMTAIAVRGLAGGTSGAVVLLHLPAPAAAVPAATPPVTRSAVAHAGPLLSALDAQVLEGVARGESTVQLASRLYLSRQGIEYRIGQMLRRFDTPNRPALVSRAHALGMFAAGQWPPRVLPEHVKP
;
A
#
# COMPACT_ATOMS: atom_id res chain seq x y z
N MET A 1 87.66 -18.31 25.92
CA MET A 1 87.21 -17.06 26.58
C MET A 1 85.75 -17.22 26.93
N ALA A 2 85.39 -16.91 28.18
CA ALA A 2 84.07 -17.12 28.76
C ALA A 2 83.28 -15.80 28.83
N THR A 3 81.96 -15.87 28.61
CA THR A 3 80.92 -14.95 29.11
C THR A 3 79.57 -15.71 29.11
N THR A 4 79.08 -16.22 30.24
CA THR A 4 78.08 -15.61 31.17
C THR A 4 76.68 -15.40 30.56
N SER A 5 75.67 -16.20 30.97
CA SER A 5 74.54 -15.82 31.87
C SER A 5 73.28 -15.37 31.09
N PHE A 6 72.00 -15.57 31.43
CA PHE A 6 71.21 -15.91 32.63
C PHE A 6 69.93 -16.69 32.19
N PRO A 7 69.15 -17.31 33.12
CA PRO A 7 67.94 -18.07 32.82
C PRO A 7 66.68 -17.20 32.68
N ASP A 8 65.76 -17.72 31.86
CA ASP A 8 64.42 -17.23 31.56
C ASP A 8 63.49 -17.23 32.79
N ALA A 9 62.96 -16.05 33.13
CA ALA A 9 61.91 -15.87 34.12
C ALA A 9 60.81 -14.96 33.53
N SER A 10 59.93 -15.53 32.70
CA SER A 10 58.69 -14.87 32.29
C SER A 10 57.52 -15.24 33.21
N PRO A 11 56.82 -14.27 33.81
CA PRO A 11 55.71 -14.52 34.71
C PRO A 11 54.42 -14.88 33.96
N ARG A 12 53.78 -15.97 34.39
CA ARG A 12 52.44 -16.40 33.94
C ARG A 12 51.40 -15.34 34.28
N LYS A 13 50.88 -14.65 33.26
CA LYS A 13 49.72 -13.74 33.39
C LYS A 13 48.44 -14.57 33.55
N HIS A 14 47.77 -14.41 34.68
CA HIS A 14 46.42 -14.93 34.91
C HIS A 14 45.43 -14.25 33.97
N HIS A 15 44.82 -15.01 33.05
CA HIS A 15 43.67 -14.57 32.27
C HIS A 15 42.44 -14.42 33.18
N ARG A 16 42.13 -13.19 33.56
CA ARG A 16 40.83 -12.82 34.13
C ARG A 16 39.80 -12.87 32.99
N LYS A 17 38.92 -13.88 32.98
CA LYS A 17 37.78 -13.96 32.05
C LYS A 17 36.86 -12.74 32.27
N ALA A 18 36.73 -11.88 31.26
CA ALA A 18 35.76 -10.81 31.25
C ALA A 18 34.34 -11.39 31.11
N ARG A 19 33.44 -10.96 32.00
CA ARG A 19 32.02 -11.33 32.01
C ARG A 19 31.28 -10.54 30.92
N PRO A 20 30.46 -11.15 30.05
CA PRO A 20 29.69 -10.42 29.06
C PRO A 20 28.61 -9.55 29.75
N ALA A 21 28.44 -8.33 29.25
CA ALA A 21 27.41 -7.40 29.70
C ALA A 21 26.01 -7.96 29.40
N PRO A 22 25.01 -7.77 30.28
CA PRO A 22 23.64 -8.19 30.00
C PRO A 22 23.06 -7.36 28.84
N PRO A 23 22.15 -7.95 28.02
CA PRO A 23 21.49 -7.22 26.95
C PRO A 23 20.66 -6.09 27.54
N ALA A 24 20.80 -4.89 26.97
CA ALA A 24 19.97 -3.75 27.30
C ALA A 24 18.50 -4.10 26.99
N LEU A 25 17.66 -4.07 28.01
CA LEU A 25 16.21 -4.15 27.86
C LEU A 25 15.76 -3.01 26.94
N PRO A 26 14.92 -3.26 25.91
CA PRO A 26 14.32 -2.19 25.13
C PRO A 26 13.54 -1.27 26.06
N ALA A 27 13.82 0.03 25.99
CA ALA A 27 13.01 1.04 26.64
C ALA A 27 11.54 0.90 26.15
N PRO A 28 10.54 1.10 27.01
CA PRO A 28 9.15 1.07 26.59
C PRO A 28 8.95 2.14 25.52
N LEU A 29 8.58 1.69 24.31
CA LEU A 29 8.16 2.57 23.22
C LEU A 29 7.03 3.45 23.76
N GLY A 30 7.32 4.73 23.91
CA GLY A 30 6.29 5.73 24.12
C GLY A 30 5.21 5.58 23.06
N ASN A 31 3.95 5.64 23.50
CA ASN A 31 2.77 5.65 22.66
C ASN A 31 2.91 6.70 21.56
N THR A 32 3.44 6.31 20.41
CA THR A 32 3.27 7.05 19.18
C THR A 32 1.82 6.79 18.76
N PRO A 33 1.01 7.85 18.53
CA PRO A 33 -0.33 7.66 18.01
C PRO A 33 -0.22 6.92 16.69
N ARG A 34 -0.75 5.70 16.66
CA ARG A 34 -0.88 4.91 15.44
C ARG A 34 -1.57 5.80 14.41
N PRO A 35 -1.02 5.98 13.19
CA PRO A 35 -1.74 6.71 12.15
C PRO A 35 -3.12 6.07 11.99
N PRO A 36 -4.20 6.86 11.82
CA PRO A 36 -5.54 6.32 11.72
C PRO A 36 -5.53 5.26 10.61
N SER A 37 -5.74 4.00 11.00
CA SER A 37 -5.83 2.91 10.04
C SER A 37 -6.93 3.26 9.05
N ALA A 38 -6.69 3.06 7.76
CA ALA A 38 -7.74 3.09 6.75
C ALA A 38 -8.94 2.30 7.30
N SER A 39 -10.08 2.97 7.46
CA SER A 39 -11.27 2.33 8.00
C SER A 39 -11.75 1.33 6.95
N ARG A 40 -11.93 0.09 7.41
CA ARG A 40 -12.32 -1.01 6.55
C ARG A 40 -13.73 -1.40 6.96
N ALA A 41 -14.68 -0.97 6.16
CA ALA A 41 -16.07 -1.28 6.33
C ALA A 41 -16.42 -2.58 5.59
N VAL A 42 -17.23 -3.45 6.22
CA VAL A 42 -17.67 -4.71 5.60
C VAL A 42 -19.19 -4.78 5.53
N CYS A 43 -19.72 -5.21 4.40
CA CYS A 43 -21.11 -5.62 4.30
C CYS A 43 -21.27 -6.93 3.50
N THR A 44 -22.41 -7.56 3.68
CA THR A 44 -22.84 -8.73 2.93
C THR A 44 -24.04 -8.34 2.10
N VAL A 45 -24.03 -8.79 0.85
CA VAL A 45 -25.10 -8.52 -0.10
C VAL A 45 -25.62 -9.82 -0.66
N ARG A 46 -26.93 -9.88 -0.85
CA ARG A 46 -27.58 -10.97 -1.57
C ARG A 46 -27.74 -10.55 -3.03
N SER A 47 -27.29 -11.42 -3.91
CA SER A 47 -27.42 -11.21 -5.34
C SER A 47 -28.83 -11.62 -5.77
N PHE A 48 -29.59 -10.68 -6.29
CA PHE A 48 -30.79 -10.96 -7.09
C PHE A 48 -30.48 -10.70 -8.57
N PRO A 49 -31.28 -11.22 -9.52
CA PRO A 49 -31.03 -11.06 -10.96
C PRO A 49 -30.84 -9.60 -11.38
N ASP A 50 -31.52 -8.66 -10.72
CA ASP A 50 -31.55 -7.25 -11.11
C ASP A 50 -30.97 -6.27 -10.08
N ASN A 51 -30.80 -6.70 -8.81
CA ASN A 51 -30.31 -5.83 -7.73
C ASN A 51 -29.45 -6.59 -6.69
N LEU A 52 -28.49 -5.88 -6.10
CA LEU A 52 -27.68 -6.39 -4.99
C LEU A 52 -28.16 -5.76 -3.69
N VAL A 53 -28.95 -6.52 -2.95
CA VAL A 53 -29.56 -6.02 -1.71
C VAL A 53 -28.64 -6.31 -0.53
N ILE A 54 -28.37 -5.29 0.28
CA ILE A 54 -27.57 -5.45 1.51
C ILE A 54 -28.37 -6.25 2.53
N THR A 55 -27.80 -7.35 3.01
CA THR A 55 -28.45 -8.25 3.99
C THR A 55 -27.90 -8.09 5.40
N ALA A 56 -26.63 -7.70 5.53
CA ALA A 56 -26.03 -7.34 6.80
C ALA A 56 -24.86 -6.39 6.54
N ALA A 57 -24.67 -5.41 7.41
CA ALA A 57 -23.58 -4.44 7.31
C ALA A 57 -22.97 -4.17 8.68
N GLU A 58 -21.65 -4.02 8.73
CA GLU A 58 -20.97 -3.50 9.91
C GLU A 58 -21.35 -2.01 10.14
N PRO A 59 -21.39 -1.51 11.39
CA PRO A 59 -21.60 -0.09 11.65
C PRO A 59 -20.65 0.84 10.87
N GLU A 60 -19.41 0.44 10.63
CA GLU A 60 -18.46 1.22 9.82
C GLU A 60 -18.89 1.37 8.35
N PHE A 61 -19.64 0.40 7.81
CA PHE A 61 -20.20 0.49 6.46
C PHE A 61 -21.37 1.47 6.38
N ALA A 62 -22.20 1.52 7.43
CA ALA A 62 -23.40 2.36 7.43
C ALA A 62 -23.09 3.85 7.74
N ARG A 63 -22.05 4.09 8.56
CA ARG A 63 -21.61 5.42 9.00
C ARG A 63 -21.46 6.47 7.87
N PRO A 64 -20.76 6.18 6.75
CA PRO A 64 -20.59 7.16 5.67
C PRO A 64 -21.92 7.63 5.09
N PHE A 65 -22.90 6.73 4.98
CA PHE A 65 -24.22 7.04 4.41
C PHE A 65 -25.17 7.69 5.42
N GLY A 66 -24.76 7.86 6.68
CA GLY A 66 -25.60 8.37 7.76
C GLY A 66 -26.71 7.42 8.18
N LEU A 67 -26.61 6.15 7.79
CA LEU A 67 -27.56 5.10 8.13
C LEU A 67 -27.03 4.29 9.32
N SER A 68 -27.93 3.68 10.08
CA SER A 68 -27.57 2.61 10.99
C SER A 68 -27.38 1.28 10.24
N SER A 69 -26.69 0.33 10.88
CA SER A 69 -26.52 -1.04 10.35
C SER A 69 -27.86 -1.73 10.05
N GLY A 70 -28.91 -1.44 10.83
CA GLY A 70 -30.26 -1.96 10.60
C GLY A 70 -30.97 -1.29 9.42
N GLU A 71 -30.85 0.03 9.29
CA GLU A 71 -31.51 0.80 8.22
C GLU A 71 -30.89 0.53 6.85
N ILE A 72 -29.56 0.35 6.78
CA ILE A 72 -28.88 0.09 5.50
C ILE A 72 -29.17 -1.31 4.94
N CYS A 73 -29.70 -2.22 5.76
CA CYS A 73 -30.17 -3.52 5.28
C CYS A 73 -31.45 -3.33 4.45
N GLY A 74 -31.52 -3.96 3.28
CA GLY A 74 -32.61 -3.80 2.33
C GLY A 74 -32.34 -2.78 1.22
N TYR A 75 -31.34 -1.91 1.37
CA TYR A 75 -30.90 -1.00 0.31
C TYR A 75 -30.15 -1.74 -0.80
N GLY A 76 -30.29 -1.23 -2.03
CA GLY A 76 -29.47 -1.66 -3.15
C GLY A 76 -28.05 -1.10 -3.02
N LEU A 77 -27.05 -1.98 -3.08
CA LEU A 77 -25.64 -1.59 -3.06
C LEU A 77 -25.31 -0.61 -4.20
N LEU A 78 -25.91 -0.82 -5.37
CA LEU A 78 -25.71 0.02 -6.56
C LEU A 78 -26.41 1.38 -6.45
N ASP A 79 -27.35 1.55 -5.53
CA ASP A 79 -27.99 2.85 -5.24
C ASP A 79 -27.08 3.72 -4.36
N LEU A 80 -26.24 3.07 -3.54
CA LEU A 80 -25.30 3.73 -2.63
C LEU A 80 -23.93 3.98 -3.27
N LEU A 81 -23.48 3.06 -4.12
CA LEU A 81 -22.13 3.05 -4.70
C LEU A 81 -22.19 2.98 -6.22
N HIS A 82 -21.44 3.88 -6.87
CA HIS A 82 -21.37 3.99 -8.32
C HIS A 82 -19.92 3.86 -8.78
N SER A 83 -19.66 3.22 -9.93
CA SER A 83 -18.33 3.31 -10.57
C SER A 83 -18.23 4.60 -11.38
N ALA A 84 -17.02 5.10 -11.59
CA ALA A 84 -16.76 6.22 -12.50
C ALA A 84 -17.14 5.90 -13.95
N VAL A 85 -17.15 4.61 -14.31
CA VAL A 85 -17.63 4.12 -15.60
C VAL A 85 -19.06 3.59 -15.43
N PRO A 86 -20.05 4.10 -16.20
CA PRO A 86 -21.41 3.60 -16.16
C PRO A 86 -21.49 2.09 -16.37
N ASP A 87 -22.41 1.42 -15.67
CA ASP A 87 -22.71 -0.01 -15.76
C ASP A 87 -21.59 -1.00 -15.42
N ARG A 88 -20.33 -0.56 -15.34
CA ARG A 88 -19.18 -1.41 -15.03
C ARG A 88 -19.36 -2.20 -13.74
N LEU A 89 -19.94 -1.58 -12.72
CA LEU A 89 -20.21 -2.22 -11.44
C LEU A 89 -21.24 -3.33 -11.59
N ARG A 90 -22.31 -3.08 -12.35
CA ARG A 90 -23.36 -4.07 -12.66
C ARG A 90 -22.76 -5.24 -13.43
N GLU A 91 -21.97 -4.98 -14.47
CA GLU A 91 -21.30 -6.03 -15.28
C GLU A 91 -20.38 -6.90 -14.43
N GLN A 92 -19.58 -6.29 -13.54
CA GLN A 92 -18.69 -7.02 -12.64
C GLN A 92 -19.47 -7.91 -11.67
N PHE A 93 -20.61 -7.45 -11.16
CA PHE A 93 -21.47 -8.29 -10.32
C PHE A 93 -22.18 -9.39 -11.10
N VAL A 94 -22.59 -9.17 -12.35
CA VAL A 94 -23.10 -10.24 -13.23
C VAL A 94 -22.02 -11.29 -13.47
N ALA A 95 -20.78 -10.88 -13.73
CA ALA A 95 -19.65 -11.79 -13.86
C ALA A 95 -19.32 -12.52 -12.55
N LEU A 96 -19.53 -11.88 -11.39
CA LEU A 96 -19.38 -12.48 -10.07
C LEU A 96 -20.47 -13.54 -9.81
N ALA A 97 -21.73 -13.21 -10.07
CA ALA A 97 -22.89 -14.06 -9.86
C ALA A 97 -22.87 -15.30 -10.77
N SER A 98 -22.53 -15.11 -12.05
CA SER A 98 -22.35 -16.19 -13.04
C SER A 98 -21.12 -17.07 -12.79
N GLY A 99 -20.27 -16.73 -11.82
CA GLY A 99 -19.07 -17.49 -11.49
C GLY A 99 -17.91 -17.31 -12.47
N ARG A 100 -18.01 -16.39 -13.44
CA ARG A 100 -16.92 -16.03 -14.36
C ARG A 100 -15.71 -15.45 -13.63
N GLN A 101 -15.94 -14.82 -12.48
CA GLN A 101 -14.88 -14.38 -11.58
C GLN A 101 -15.26 -14.63 -10.11
N PRO A 102 -14.32 -15.06 -9.26
CA PRO A 102 -14.60 -15.29 -7.83
C PRO A 102 -14.57 -14.01 -6.99
N ARG A 103 -13.91 -12.96 -7.49
CA ARG A 103 -13.78 -11.65 -6.84
C ARG A 103 -13.43 -10.56 -7.85
N PHE A 104 -13.72 -9.32 -7.53
CA PHE A 104 -13.20 -8.16 -8.25
C PHE A 104 -12.96 -6.97 -7.31
N THR A 105 -12.14 -6.03 -7.76
CA THR A 105 -11.88 -4.77 -7.06
C THR A 105 -12.13 -3.61 -8.01
N GLU A 106 -12.90 -2.62 -7.58
CA GLU A 106 -13.31 -1.46 -8.37
C GLU A 106 -13.30 -0.20 -7.51
N ARG A 107 -12.91 0.93 -8.11
CA ARG A 107 -13.01 2.23 -7.45
C ARG A 107 -14.43 2.75 -7.59
N VAL A 108 -15.07 3.05 -6.47
CA VAL A 108 -16.45 3.51 -6.41
C VAL A 108 -16.55 4.89 -5.75
N THR A 109 -17.61 5.60 -6.11
CA THR A 109 -18.07 6.83 -5.48
C THR A 109 -19.35 6.55 -4.72
N GLY A 110 -19.38 6.93 -3.44
CA GLY A 110 -20.59 7.00 -2.65
C GLY A 110 -20.95 8.44 -2.33
N LYS A 111 -22.23 8.68 -1.99
CA LYS A 111 -22.65 9.94 -1.37
C LYS A 111 -22.70 9.73 0.13
N ASP A 112 -22.07 10.63 0.87
CA ASP A 112 -22.18 10.63 2.32
C ASP A 112 -23.54 11.19 2.76
N SER A 113 -23.79 11.17 4.06
CA SER A 113 -25.02 11.71 4.66
C SER A 113 -25.22 13.22 4.45
N ALA A 114 -24.14 13.96 4.20
CA ALA A 114 -24.17 15.38 3.86
C ALA A 114 -24.34 15.62 2.35
N GLY A 115 -24.42 14.56 1.54
CA GLY A 115 -24.52 14.60 0.08
C GLY A 115 -23.19 14.83 -0.63
N ALA A 116 -22.06 14.89 0.09
CA ALA A 116 -20.74 14.99 -0.49
C ALA A 116 -20.30 13.65 -1.08
N LEU A 117 -19.62 13.70 -2.22
CA LEU A 117 -19.10 12.50 -2.86
C LEU A 117 -17.80 12.08 -2.17
N PHE A 118 -17.72 10.81 -1.79
CA PHE A 118 -16.47 10.19 -1.32
C PHE A 118 -16.06 9.08 -2.28
N HIS A 119 -14.75 8.87 -2.39
CA HIS A 119 -14.18 7.77 -3.15
C HIS A 119 -13.77 6.64 -2.22
N ALA A 120 -14.01 5.40 -2.62
CA ALA A 120 -13.56 4.22 -1.89
C ALA A 120 -13.13 3.11 -2.86
N ASP A 121 -12.23 2.25 -2.40
CA ASP A 121 -11.88 1.03 -3.12
C ASP A 121 -12.77 -0.11 -2.61
N MET A 122 -13.64 -0.62 -3.48
CA MET A 122 -14.55 -1.71 -3.18
C MET A 122 -14.00 -3.03 -3.70
N THR A 123 -13.98 -4.05 -2.85
CA THR A 123 -13.69 -5.43 -3.24
C THR A 123 -14.89 -6.30 -2.96
N ALA A 124 -15.44 -6.95 -3.98
CA ALA A 124 -16.55 -7.89 -3.85
C ALA A 124 -16.04 -9.32 -4.04
N ILE A 125 -16.47 -10.22 -3.17
CA ILE A 125 -16.08 -11.64 -3.16
C ILE A 125 -17.34 -12.49 -3.19
N ALA A 126 -17.44 -13.41 -4.15
CA ALA A 126 -18.58 -14.30 -4.29
C ALA A 126 -18.66 -15.28 -3.11
N VAL A 127 -19.84 -15.41 -2.51
CA VAL A 127 -20.14 -16.47 -1.54
C VAL A 127 -20.93 -17.54 -2.26
N ARG A 128 -20.37 -18.74 -2.35
CA ARG A 128 -21.05 -19.88 -2.98
C ARG A 128 -21.84 -20.64 -1.92
N GLY A 129 -23.09 -20.95 -2.25
CA GLY A 129 -23.93 -21.83 -1.43
C GLY A 129 -23.53 -23.30 -1.58
N LEU A 130 -24.05 -24.15 -0.70
CA LEU A 130 -23.85 -25.60 -0.71
C LEU A 130 -24.30 -26.27 -2.04
N ALA A 131 -25.23 -25.65 -2.76
CA ALA A 131 -25.71 -26.10 -4.07
C ALA A 131 -24.84 -25.66 -5.27
N GLY A 132 -23.66 -25.08 -5.01
CA GLY A 132 -22.70 -24.67 -6.05
C GLY A 132 -23.00 -23.33 -6.76
N GLY A 133 -24.21 -22.79 -6.61
CA GLY A 133 -24.58 -21.45 -7.09
C GLY A 133 -24.06 -20.32 -6.17
N THR A 134 -23.87 -19.13 -6.74
CA THR A 134 -23.54 -17.92 -5.96
C THR A 134 -24.75 -17.53 -5.11
N SER A 135 -24.62 -17.62 -3.78
CA SER A 135 -25.69 -17.31 -2.82
C SER A 135 -25.69 -15.84 -2.40
N GLY A 136 -24.59 -15.12 -2.65
CA GLY A 136 -24.41 -13.71 -2.30
C GLY A 136 -22.97 -13.26 -2.52
N ALA A 137 -22.63 -12.10 -1.99
CA ALA A 137 -21.27 -11.60 -1.98
C ALA A 137 -20.94 -10.91 -0.66
N VAL A 138 -19.67 -10.98 -0.25
CA VAL A 138 -19.10 -10.12 0.80
C VAL A 138 -18.43 -8.95 0.11
N VAL A 139 -18.76 -7.74 0.55
CA VAL A 139 -18.22 -6.49 0.01
C VAL A 139 -17.37 -5.83 1.09
N LEU A 140 -16.13 -5.55 0.74
CA LEU A 140 -15.14 -4.87 1.56
C LEU A 140 -14.93 -3.47 0.98
N LEU A 141 -15.20 -2.45 1.78
CA LEU A 141 -15.02 -1.06 1.40
C LEU A 141 -13.81 -0.49 2.15
N HIS A 142 -12.80 -0.05 1.41
CA HIS A 142 -11.66 0.66 1.97
C HIS A 142 -11.90 2.15 1.75
N LEU A 143 -12.25 2.85 2.84
CA LEU A 143 -12.36 4.30 2.81
C LEU A 143 -10.97 4.89 3.04
N PRO A 144 -10.54 5.88 2.24
CA PRO A 144 -9.37 6.66 2.58
C PRO A 144 -9.60 7.30 3.95
N ALA A 145 -8.60 7.25 4.83
CA ALA A 145 -8.71 7.81 6.17
C ALA A 145 -9.21 9.27 6.07
N PRO A 146 -10.14 9.70 6.95
CA PRO A 146 -10.58 11.08 6.96
C PRO A 146 -9.39 11.96 7.29
N ALA A 147 -8.78 12.56 6.27
CA ALA A 147 -7.93 13.72 6.46
C ALA A 147 -8.82 14.76 7.15
N ALA A 148 -8.38 15.25 8.30
CA ALA A 148 -9.07 16.27 9.06
C ALA A 148 -9.62 17.33 8.10
N ALA A 149 -10.94 17.50 8.11
CA ALA A 149 -11.67 18.35 7.20
C ALA A 149 -11.12 19.78 7.24
N VAL A 150 -10.50 20.21 6.15
CA VAL A 150 -10.43 21.62 5.79
C VAL A 150 -11.54 21.84 4.77
N PRO A 151 -12.55 22.69 5.03
CA PRO A 151 -13.63 22.89 4.10
C PRO A 151 -13.21 23.88 3.01
N ALA A 152 -13.36 23.53 1.74
CA ALA A 152 -13.57 24.51 0.67
C ALA A 152 -14.23 23.85 -0.53
N ALA A 153 -15.27 24.53 -1.02
CA ALA A 153 -16.28 24.08 -1.96
C ALA A 153 -15.84 24.20 -3.44
N THR A 154 -16.11 23.12 -4.21
CA THR A 154 -16.57 23.02 -5.63
C THR A 154 -15.71 23.60 -6.81
N PRO A 155 -15.91 23.12 -8.07
CA PRO A 155 -14.88 22.48 -8.92
C PRO A 155 -14.74 23.24 -10.29
N PRO A 156 -14.42 22.64 -11.46
CA PRO A 156 -13.58 21.49 -11.83
C PRO A 156 -12.42 21.91 -12.77
N VAL A 157 -11.28 21.20 -12.80
CA VAL A 157 -10.53 20.83 -14.02
C VAL A 157 -9.25 20.07 -13.70
N THR A 158 -9.04 18.96 -14.41
CA THR A 158 -7.77 18.27 -14.71
C THR A 158 -6.91 17.72 -13.57
N ARG A 159 -6.72 16.39 -13.62
CA ARG A 159 -5.56 15.61 -13.13
C ARG A 159 -4.81 16.24 -11.95
N SER A 160 -5.12 15.81 -10.73
CA SER A 160 -4.14 15.40 -9.72
C SER A 160 -4.82 15.30 -8.37
N ALA A 161 -4.54 14.20 -7.66
CA ALA A 161 -4.56 14.00 -6.21
C ALA A 161 -4.96 12.53 -5.97
N VAL A 162 -4.08 11.68 -5.44
CA VAL A 162 -3.32 11.94 -4.23
C VAL A 162 -1.83 11.76 -4.50
N ALA A 163 -1.13 12.85 -4.85
CA ALA A 163 0.31 12.88 -4.64
C ALA A 163 0.52 12.91 -3.12
N HIS A 164 0.71 11.75 -2.50
CA HIS A 164 1.64 11.70 -1.38
C HIS A 164 2.93 12.28 -1.92
N ALA A 165 3.28 13.51 -1.54
CA ALA A 165 4.45 14.21 -2.04
C ALA A 165 5.72 13.42 -1.62
N GLY A 166 6.01 12.35 -2.35
CA GLY A 166 7.21 11.58 -2.24
C GLY A 166 8.39 12.44 -2.66
N PRO A 167 9.61 12.11 -2.21
CA PRO A 167 10.79 12.88 -2.56
C PRO A 167 10.99 12.94 -4.09
N LEU A 168 11.14 14.16 -4.63
CA LEU A 168 11.44 14.37 -6.05
C LEU A 168 12.77 13.69 -6.43
N LEU A 169 12.74 12.86 -7.47
CA LEU A 169 13.90 12.15 -7.99
C LEU A 169 14.59 12.98 -9.08
N SER A 170 15.91 12.84 -9.22
CA SER A 170 16.54 13.31 -10.47
C SER A 170 16.07 12.42 -11.63
N ALA A 171 16.14 12.92 -12.87
CA ALA A 171 15.80 12.11 -14.06
C ALA A 171 16.57 10.79 -14.10
N LEU A 172 17.85 10.82 -13.70
CA LEU A 172 18.68 9.63 -13.61
C LEU A 172 18.22 8.67 -12.50
N ASP A 173 17.93 9.17 -11.29
CA ASP A 173 17.46 8.31 -10.19
C ASP A 173 16.10 7.69 -10.53
N ALA A 174 15.23 8.40 -11.26
CA ALA A 174 13.97 7.86 -11.77
C ALA A 174 14.21 6.70 -12.76
N GLN A 175 15.12 6.85 -13.71
CA GLN A 175 15.49 5.77 -14.64
C GLN A 175 16.12 4.56 -13.94
N VAL A 176 16.90 4.79 -12.87
CA VAL A 176 17.43 3.73 -12.01
C VAL A 176 16.29 3.03 -11.28
N LEU A 177 15.42 3.78 -10.60
CA LEU A 177 14.28 3.22 -9.87
C LEU A 177 13.36 2.38 -10.78
N GLU A 178 13.09 2.88 -11.98
CA GLU A 178 12.36 2.16 -13.02
C GLU A 178 13.01 0.83 -13.40
N GLY A 179 14.32 0.80 -13.65
CA GLY A 179 15.02 -0.44 -13.98
C GLY A 179 15.08 -1.40 -12.78
N VAL A 180 15.23 -0.89 -11.56
CA VAL A 180 15.11 -1.70 -10.34
C VAL A 180 13.71 -2.33 -10.23
N ALA A 181 12.66 -1.57 -10.52
CA ALA A 181 11.28 -2.07 -10.52
C ALA A 181 11.01 -3.12 -11.61
N ARG A 182 11.76 -3.10 -12.72
CA ARG A 182 11.76 -4.16 -13.74
C ARG A 182 12.54 -5.41 -13.33
N GLY A 183 13.30 -5.35 -12.24
CA GLY A 183 14.21 -6.42 -11.83
C GLY A 183 15.56 -6.41 -12.55
N GLU A 184 15.96 -5.28 -13.17
CA GLU A 184 17.28 -5.17 -13.79
C GLU A 184 18.39 -5.30 -12.74
N SER A 185 19.42 -6.09 -13.05
CA SER A 185 20.62 -6.20 -12.22
C SER A 185 21.43 -4.90 -12.25
N THR A 186 22.29 -4.68 -11.25
CA THR A 186 23.19 -3.51 -11.24
C THR A 186 24.07 -3.45 -12.49
N VAL A 187 24.47 -4.59 -13.06
CA VAL A 187 25.28 -4.65 -14.28
C VAL A 187 24.46 -4.23 -15.51
N GLN A 188 23.20 -4.68 -15.60
CA GLN A 188 22.29 -4.27 -16.67
C GLN A 188 21.99 -2.77 -16.62
N LEU A 189 21.71 -2.23 -15.44
CA LEU A 189 21.51 -0.80 -15.21
C LEU A 189 22.75 0.02 -15.57
N ALA A 190 23.92 -0.42 -15.13
CA ALA A 190 25.19 0.23 -15.43
C ALA A 190 25.44 0.31 -16.94
N SER A 191 25.21 -0.80 -17.65
CA SER A 191 25.37 -0.88 -19.10
C SER A 191 24.36 0.01 -19.84
N ARG A 192 23.08 -0.01 -19.42
CA ARG A 192 21.99 0.74 -20.07
C ARG A 192 22.09 2.25 -19.83
N LEU A 193 22.54 2.66 -18.65
CA LEU A 193 22.63 4.07 -18.25
C LEU A 193 24.04 4.66 -18.44
N TYR A 194 24.97 3.89 -19.03
CA TYR A 194 26.37 4.28 -19.27
C TYR A 194 27.07 4.78 -17.99
N LEU A 195 26.86 4.08 -16.88
CA LEU A 195 27.44 4.39 -15.57
C LEU A 195 28.28 3.21 -15.06
N SER A 196 29.20 3.49 -14.14
CA SER A 196 29.89 2.41 -13.44
C SER A 196 28.92 1.63 -12.53
N ARG A 197 29.21 0.35 -12.31
CA ARG A 197 28.44 -0.50 -11.37
C ARG A 197 28.34 0.14 -9.98
N GLN A 198 29.46 0.68 -9.49
CA GLN A 198 29.53 1.37 -8.21
C GLN A 198 28.72 2.67 -8.21
N GLY A 199 28.67 3.39 -9.34
CA GLY A 199 27.82 4.57 -9.50
C GLY A 199 26.33 4.24 -9.36
N ILE A 200 25.89 3.11 -9.93
CA ILE A 200 24.50 2.62 -9.76
C ILE A 200 24.25 2.22 -8.29
N GLU A 201 25.15 1.47 -7.67
CA GLU A 201 25.01 1.05 -6.27
C GLU A 201 24.93 2.25 -5.32
N TYR A 202 25.76 3.27 -5.54
CA TYR A 202 25.71 4.51 -4.79
C TYR A 202 24.35 5.19 -4.91
N ARG A 203 23.82 5.33 -6.13
CA ARG A 203 22.50 5.95 -6.38
C ARG A 203 21.38 5.19 -5.69
N ILE A 204 21.41 3.85 -5.76
CA ILE A 204 20.45 2.99 -5.07
C ILE A 204 20.58 3.14 -3.56
N GLY A 205 21.80 3.19 -3.02
CA GLY A 205 22.04 3.45 -1.60
C GLY A 205 21.48 4.79 -1.12
N GLN A 206 21.63 5.84 -1.94
CA GLN A 206 21.04 7.15 -1.67
C GLN A 206 19.51 7.09 -1.68
N MET A 207 18.91 6.39 -2.64
CA MET A 207 17.44 6.19 -2.67
C MET A 207 16.95 5.38 -1.47
N LEU A 208 17.64 4.31 -1.08
CA LEU A 208 17.27 3.52 0.11
C LEU A 208 17.17 4.39 1.36
N ARG A 209 18.15 5.28 1.57
CA ARG A 209 18.14 6.25 2.68
C ARG A 209 17.02 7.29 2.54
N ARG A 210 16.84 7.85 1.35
CA ARG A 210 15.81 8.89 1.10
C ARG A 210 14.39 8.36 1.25
N PHE A 211 14.16 7.09 0.94
CA PHE A 211 12.86 6.43 1.02
C PHE A 211 12.63 5.71 2.35
N ASP A 212 13.64 5.69 3.23
CA ASP A 212 13.64 4.96 4.49
C ASP A 212 13.33 3.46 4.30
N THR A 213 14.13 2.81 3.46
CA THR A 213 13.93 1.40 3.09
C THR A 213 15.21 0.57 3.27
N PRO A 214 15.11 -0.66 3.82
CA PRO A 214 16.29 -1.44 4.17
C PRO A 214 16.92 -2.20 2.99
N ASN A 215 16.20 -2.39 1.88
CA ASN A 215 16.66 -3.19 0.75
C ASN A 215 15.98 -2.80 -0.57
N ARG A 216 16.52 -3.29 -1.69
CA ARG A 216 16.04 -2.93 -3.05
C ARG A 216 14.56 -3.26 -3.29
N PRO A 217 14.02 -4.43 -2.90
CA PRO A 217 12.58 -4.69 -3.03
C PRO A 217 11.72 -3.72 -2.21
N ALA A 218 12.13 -3.40 -0.97
CA ALA A 218 11.42 -2.45 -0.13
C ALA A 218 11.38 -1.04 -0.75
N LEU A 219 12.46 -0.62 -1.43
CA LEU A 219 12.48 0.63 -2.19
C LEU A 219 11.38 0.66 -3.27
N VAL A 220 11.23 -0.42 -4.04
CA VAL A 220 10.20 -0.53 -5.09
C VAL A 220 8.80 -0.51 -4.47
N SER A 221 8.58 -1.30 -3.41
CA SER A 221 7.30 -1.32 -2.70
C SER A 221 6.92 0.04 -2.13
N ARG A 222 7.90 0.76 -1.56
CA ARG A 222 7.69 2.11 -1.02
C ARG A 222 7.37 3.11 -2.12
N ALA A 223 8.07 3.07 -3.25
CA ALA A 223 7.77 3.92 -4.41
C ALA A 223 6.36 3.65 -4.98
N HIS A 224 5.92 2.38 -4.99
CA HIS A 224 4.56 2.02 -5.39
C HIS A 224 3.51 2.54 -4.40
N ALA A 225 3.77 2.43 -3.09
CA ALA A 225 2.88 2.96 -2.05
C ALA A 225 2.77 4.49 -2.08
N LEU A 226 3.82 5.18 -2.53
CA LEU A 226 3.84 6.63 -2.73
C LEU A 226 3.18 7.07 -4.06
N GLY A 227 2.68 6.15 -4.87
CA GLY A 227 2.04 6.48 -6.14
C GLY A 227 3.01 6.98 -7.21
N MET A 228 4.31 6.69 -7.09
CA MET A 228 5.32 7.22 -8.02
C MET A 228 5.26 6.55 -9.40
N PHE A 229 4.67 5.36 -9.51
CA PHE A 229 4.53 4.64 -10.77
C PHE A 229 3.18 4.89 -11.45
N ALA A 230 3.19 4.98 -12.79
CA ALA A 230 1.97 5.09 -13.58
C ALA A 230 1.06 3.86 -13.39
N ALA A 231 -0.20 4.11 -12.99
CA ALA A 231 -1.19 3.06 -12.78
C ALA A 231 -1.56 2.36 -14.09
N GLY A 232 -1.65 1.02 -14.06
CA GLY A 232 -2.04 0.22 -15.21
C GLY A 232 -0.96 0.07 -16.30
N GLN A 233 0.26 0.59 -16.07
CA GLN A 233 1.37 0.47 -17.01
C GLN A 233 2.38 -0.58 -16.57
N TRP A 234 2.64 -1.55 -17.46
CA TRP A 234 3.74 -2.51 -17.31
C TRP A 234 4.66 -2.44 -18.54
N PRO A 235 5.99 -2.40 -18.35
CA PRO A 235 6.71 -2.33 -17.08
C PRO A 235 6.55 -0.97 -16.36
N PRO A 236 6.77 -0.88 -15.04
CA PRO A 236 6.52 0.33 -14.26
C PRO A 236 7.33 1.53 -14.77
N ARG A 237 6.69 2.71 -14.80
CA ARG A 237 7.30 4.00 -15.19
C ARG A 237 7.04 5.06 -14.14
N VAL A 238 8.03 5.87 -13.84
CA VAL A 238 7.89 6.95 -12.86
C VAL A 238 7.10 8.09 -13.49
N LEU A 239 6.11 8.62 -12.78
CA LEU A 239 5.31 9.74 -13.25
C LEU A 239 6.17 11.01 -13.35
N PRO A 240 6.01 11.84 -14.40
CA PRO A 240 6.81 13.06 -14.58
C PRO A 240 6.74 14.02 -13.40
N GLU A 241 5.63 14.04 -12.67
CA GLU A 241 5.42 14.85 -11.46
C GLU A 241 6.37 14.52 -10.29
N HIS A 242 6.98 13.33 -10.32
CA HIS A 242 7.95 12.88 -9.32
C HIS A 242 9.40 13.07 -9.76
N VAL A 243 9.64 13.66 -10.93
CA VAL A 243 10.96 13.92 -11.49
C VAL A 243 11.24 15.42 -11.42
N LYS A 244 12.42 15.79 -10.92
CA LYS A 244 12.88 17.18 -10.92
C LYS A 244 12.98 17.68 -12.37
N PRO A 245 12.46 18.88 -12.67
CA PRO A 245 12.64 19.52 -13.97
C PRO A 245 14.11 19.81 -14.28
#